data_AF-A0A7V3PJG8-F1
#
_entry.id   AF-A0A7V3PJG8-F1
#
_cell.length_a   1.000
_cell.length_b   1.000
_cell.length_c   1.000
_cell.angle_alpha   90.00
_cell.angle_beta   90.00
_cell.angle_gamma   90.00
#
_symmetry.space_group_name_H-M   'P 1'
#
loop_
_entity.id
_entity.type
_entity.pdbx_description
1 polymer ?
#
loop_
_entity_poly.entity_id
_entity_poly.type
_entity_poly.pdbx_seq_one_letter_code
_entity_poly.pdbx_strand_id
1 'polypeptide(L)'
;MEKSRFEIPKCKNFSGYKPCFPYYNCLENGCKENDPIGKKILIINLDAMGDVIMTTAQLHGLKRKYPESTIYWITLKNALPLLFNNPFI
;
A
#
# COMPACT_ATOMS: atom_id res chain seq x y z
N MET A 1 -16.37 26.98 16.91
CA MET A 1 -15.35 26.77 15.86
C MET A 1 -15.52 25.38 15.30
N GLU A 2 -16.36 25.27 14.28
CA GLU A 2 -16.68 24.02 13.62
C GLU A 2 -15.45 23.58 12.82
N LYS A 3 -14.79 22.50 13.24
CA LYS A 3 -13.78 21.86 12.40
C LYS A 3 -14.54 21.28 11.20
N SER A 4 -14.50 21.97 10.07
CA SER A 4 -14.90 21.42 8.78
C SER A 4 -14.18 20.08 8.60
N ARG A 5 -14.95 19.01 8.67
CA ARG A 5 -14.46 17.65 8.58
C ARG A 5 -14.14 17.41 7.10
N PHE A 6 -12.93 17.76 6.68
CA PHE A 6 -12.44 17.34 5.36
C PHE A 6 -12.35 15.81 5.39
N GLU A 7 -13.31 15.14 4.76
CA GLU A 7 -13.29 13.70 4.60
C GLU A 7 -12.23 13.33 3.57
N ILE A 8 -11.10 12.81 4.05
CA ILE A 8 -9.99 12.41 3.19
C ILE A 8 -10.43 11.18 2.39
N PRO A 9 -10.42 11.24 1.03
CA PRO A 9 -10.80 10.11 0.20
C PRO A 9 -9.85 8.93 0.44
N LYS A 10 -10.40 7.71 0.57
CA LYS A 10 -9.63 6.46 0.78
C LYS A 10 -8.98 5.96 -0.52
N CYS A 11 -8.31 6.84 -1.25
CA CYS A 11 -7.71 6.56 -2.55
C CYS A 11 -6.22 6.28 -2.39
N LYS A 12 -5.71 5.21 -3.01
CA LYS A 12 -4.28 4.84 -2.90
C LYS A 12 -3.33 5.91 -3.42
N ASN A 13 -3.73 6.61 -4.47
CA ASN A 13 -2.91 7.63 -5.13
C ASN A 13 -3.01 9.04 -4.49
N PHE A 14 -3.90 9.22 -3.51
CA PHE A 14 -4.07 10.50 -2.84
C PHE A 14 -3.08 10.65 -1.67
N SER A 15 -2.22 11.67 -1.71
CA SER A 15 -1.21 11.91 -0.65
C SER A 15 -1.48 13.17 0.17
N GLY A 16 -2.60 13.86 -0.04
CA GLY A 16 -2.92 15.16 0.57
C GLY A 16 -2.16 16.35 -0.03
N TYR A 17 -0.92 16.14 -0.47
CA TYR A 17 -0.13 17.15 -1.21
C TYR A 17 -0.47 17.19 -2.71
N LYS A 18 -0.66 16.02 -3.33
CA LYS A 18 -1.06 15.89 -4.74
C LYS A 18 -2.46 15.27 -4.85
N PRO A 19 -3.26 15.66 -5.86
CA PRO A 19 -4.50 14.95 -6.17
C PRO A 19 -4.19 13.51 -6.60
N CYS A 20 -5.19 12.64 -6.44
CA CYS A 20 -5.14 11.24 -6.88
C CYS A 20 -4.91 11.09 -8.39
N PHE A 21 -5.35 12.04 -9.21
CA PHE A 21 -5.16 12.04 -10.67
C PHE A 21 -4.96 13.48 -11.18
N PRO A 22 -4.13 13.73 -12.22
CA PRO A 22 -3.96 15.06 -12.80
C PRO A 22 -5.28 15.70 -13.23
N TYR A 23 -5.47 16.99 -12.93
CA TYR A 23 -6.70 17.75 -13.23
C TYR A 23 -8.00 17.18 -12.62
N TYR A 24 -7.90 16.36 -11.57
CA TYR A 24 -9.06 15.77 -10.91
C TYR A 24 -9.11 16.16 -9.42
N ASN A 25 -10.24 16.69 -8.98
CA ASN A 25 -10.43 17.07 -7.57
C ASN A 25 -10.96 15.88 -6.76
N CYS A 26 -10.05 15.15 -6.10
CA CYS A 26 -10.40 13.94 -5.37
C CYS A 26 -11.11 14.21 -4.04
N LEU A 27 -11.05 15.45 -3.54
CA LEU A 27 -11.71 15.86 -2.30
C LEU A 27 -13.22 16.05 -2.51
N GLU A 28 -13.61 16.58 -3.67
CA GLU A 28 -15.02 16.83 -4.01
C GLU A 28 -15.65 15.66 -4.76
N ASN A 29 -14.92 15.06 -5.70
CA ASN A 29 -15.47 14.07 -6.62
C ASN A 29 -15.12 12.61 -6.24
N GLY A 30 -14.42 12.39 -5.13
CA GLY A 30 -14.01 11.05 -4.69
C GLY A 30 -12.78 10.49 -5.42
N CYS A 31 -12.54 9.18 -5.35
CA CYS A 31 -11.39 8.53 -6.01
C CYS A 31 -11.77 8.17 -7.46
N LYS A 32 -11.06 8.73 -8.45
CA LYS A 32 -11.35 8.49 -9.88
C LYS A 32 -11.26 7.03 -10.30
N GLU A 33 -10.23 6.32 -9.83
CA GLU A 33 -9.90 4.96 -10.30
C GLU A 33 -10.49 3.84 -9.44
N ASN A 34 -11.34 4.13 -8.45
CA ASN A 34 -11.84 3.11 -7.51
C ASN A 34 -10.73 2.19 -7.00
N ASP A 35 -9.54 2.74 -6.70
CA ASP A 35 -8.41 2.00 -6.10
C ASP A 35 -8.39 2.28 -4.59
N PRO A 36 -9.19 1.51 -3.80
CA PRO A 36 -9.23 1.70 -2.37
C PRO A 36 -7.91 1.20 -1.77
N ILE A 37 -7.42 1.92 -0.76
CA ILE A 37 -6.21 1.49 -0.02
C ILE A 37 -6.40 0.08 0.59
N GLY A 38 -7.65 -0.28 0.90
CA GLY A 38 -8.00 -1.57 1.47
C GLY A 38 -7.38 -1.78 2.87
N LYS A 39 -7.06 -3.03 3.20
CA LYS A 39 -6.32 -3.34 4.44
C LYS A 39 -4.83 -3.02 4.28
N LYS A 40 -4.30 -2.21 5.20
CA LYS A 40 -2.86 -1.97 5.31
C LYS A 40 -2.21 -3.09 6.11
N ILE A 41 -1.26 -3.78 5.51
CA ILE A 41 -0.54 -4.89 6.14
C ILE A 41 0.94 -4.51 6.13
N LEU A 42 1.58 -4.50 7.29
CA LEU A 42 3.01 -4.26 7.42
C LEU A 42 3.69 -5.57 7.80
N ILE A 43 4.63 -6.02 6.98
CA ILE A 43 5.49 -7.17 7.22
C ILE A 43 6.86 -6.64 7.62
N ILE A 44 7.37 -7.10 8.76
CA ILE A 44 8.70 -6.75 9.25
C ILE A 44 9.50 -8.04 9.27
N ASN A 45 10.44 -8.17 8.35
CA ASN A 45 11.37 -9.29 8.31
C ASN A 45 12.80 -8.74 8.24
N LEU A 46 13.50 -8.77 9.37
CA LEU A 46 14.88 -8.28 9.52
C LEU A 46 15.90 -9.42 9.54
N ASP A 47 15.50 -10.59 9.06
CA ASP A 47 16.29 -11.81 9.16
C ASP A 47 17.27 -11.95 7.98
N ALA A 48 17.97 -13.09 7.93
CA ALA A 48 18.88 -13.39 6.83
C ALA A 48 18.17 -13.40 5.47
N MET A 49 18.94 -13.13 4.42
CA MET A 49 18.45 -13.02 3.05
C MET A 49 17.58 -14.21 2.59
N GLY A 50 17.94 -15.44 2.98
CA GLY A 50 17.20 -16.64 2.63
C GLY A 50 15.79 -16.69 3.23
N ASP A 51 15.62 -16.23 4.47
CA ASP A 51 14.32 -16.20 5.14
C ASP A 51 13.38 -15.15 4.52
N VAL A 52 13.93 -14.00 4.11
CA VAL A 52 13.17 -12.96 3.39
C VAL A 52 12.58 -13.52 2.09
N ILE A 53 13.32 -14.34 1.34
CA ILE A 53 12.79 -15.00 0.13
C ILE A 53 11.67 -15.97 0.49
N MET A 54 11.89 -16.84 1.49
CA MET A 54 10.91 -17.85 1.87
C MET A 54 9.58 -17.24 2.34
N THR A 55 9.66 -16.13 3.07
CA THR A 55 8.47 -15.42 3.56
C THR A 55 7.66 -14.74 2.46
N THR A 56 8.26 -14.42 1.30
CA THR A 56 7.51 -13.86 0.16
C THR A 56 6.43 -14.80 -0.38
N ALA A 57 6.56 -16.12 -0.18
CA ALA A 57 5.54 -17.10 -0.55
C ALA A 57 4.19 -16.83 0.13
N GLN A 58 4.19 -16.20 1.31
CA GLN A 58 2.98 -15.85 2.06
C GLN A 58 2.16 -14.74 1.38
N LEU A 59 2.77 -13.92 0.52
CA LEU A 59 2.09 -12.78 -0.14
C LEU A 59 0.89 -13.22 -0.97
N HIS A 60 0.99 -14.35 -1.66
CA HIS A 60 -0.12 -14.92 -2.42
C HIS A 60 -1.31 -15.28 -1.52
N GLY A 61 -1.04 -15.87 -0.35
CA GLY A 61 -2.07 -16.20 0.64
C GLY A 61 -2.71 -14.94 1.22
N LEU A 62 -1.89 -13.93 1.52
CA LEU A 62 -2.37 -12.64 2.03
C LEU A 62 -3.27 -11.93 1.03
N LYS A 63 -2.91 -11.91 -0.26
CA LYS A 63 -3.73 -11.31 -1.32
C LYS A 63 -5.02 -12.09 -1.59
N ARG A 64 -5.01 -13.43 -1.48
CA ARG A 64 -6.25 -14.22 -1.56
C ARG A 64 -7.20 -13.94 -0.39
N LYS A 65 -6.66 -13.78 0.83
CA LYS A 65 -7.45 -13.49 2.03
C LYS A 65 -7.92 -12.03 2.09
N TYR A 66 -7.11 -11.12 1.57
CA TYR A 66 -7.36 -9.69 1.53
C TYR A 66 -7.09 -9.16 0.11
N PRO A 67 -8.05 -9.31 -0.83
CA PRO A 67 -7.87 -8.88 -2.22
C PRO A 67 -7.55 -7.39 -2.33
N GLU A 68 -8.36 -6.56 -1.65
CA GLU A 68 -8.15 -5.12 -1.49
C GLU A 68 -7.23 -4.88 -0.29
N SER A 69 -5.92 -4.97 -0.51
CA SER A 69 -4.90 -4.71 0.52
C SER A 69 -3.65 -4.05 -0.04
N THR A 70 -3.01 -3.24 0.79
CA THR A 70 -1.70 -2.65 0.53
C THR A 70 -0.70 -3.26 1.50
N ILE A 71 0.32 -3.94 0.97
CA ILE A 71 1.35 -4.62 1.75
C ILE A 71 2.59 -3.73 1.76
N TYR A 72 3.09 -3.43 2.95
CA TYR A 72 4.35 -2.73 3.16
C TYR A 72 5.35 -3.72 3.75
N TRP A 73 6.61 -3.64 3.32
CA TRP A 73 7.65 -4.55 3.79
C TRP A 73 8.85 -3.76 4.32
N ILE A 74 9.29 -4.11 5.54
CA ILE A 74 10.52 -3.60 6.15
C ILE A 74 11.52 -4.74 6.23
N THR A 75 12.68 -4.55 5.60
CA THR A 75 13.79 -5.51 5.59
C THR A 75 15.14 -4.80 5.69
N LEU A 76 16.19 -5.57 5.98
CA LEU A 76 17.57 -5.10 5.91
C LEU A 76 17.97 -4.74 4.47
N LYS A 77 18.88 -3.77 4.33
CA LYS A 77 19.30 -3.20 3.05
C LYS A 77 19.90 -4.24 2.09
N ASN A 78 20.59 -5.24 2.61
CA ASN A 78 21.17 -6.33 1.82
C ASN A 78 20.09 -7.21 1.16
N ALA A 79 18.94 -7.41 1.81
CA ALA A 79 17.85 -8.23 1.31
C ALA A 79 16.82 -7.44 0.47
N LEU A 80 16.85 -6.10 0.51
CA LEU A 80 15.97 -5.23 -0.28
C LEU A 80 15.91 -5.59 -1.79
N PRO A 81 17.03 -5.88 -2.49
CA PRO A 81 17.00 -6.17 -3.92
C PRO A 81 16.14 -7.39 -4.30
N LEU A 82 15.92 -8.31 -3.37
CA LEU A 82 15.10 -9.50 -3.60
C LEU A 82 13.61 -9.20 -3.68
N LEU A 83 13.18 -8.07 -3.11
CA LEU A 83 11.79 -7.65 -3.13
C LEU A 83 11.45 -6.84 -4.38
N PHE A 84 12.46 -6.47 -5.18
CA PHE A 84 12.24 -5.74 -6.43
C PHE A 84 11.42 -6.56 -7.42
N ASN A 85 10.52 -5.89 -8.12
CA ASN A 85 9.59 -6.48 -9.08
C ASN A 85 8.62 -7.52 -8.49
N ASN A 86 8.46 -7.58 -7.16
CA ASN A 86 7.41 -8.39 -6.56
C ASN A 86 6.05 -7.69 -6.79
N PRO A 87 5.10 -8.31 -7.50
CA PRO A 87 3.84 -7.64 -7.86
C PRO A 87 2.88 -7.44 -6.68
N PHE A 88 3.17 -8.03 -5.51
CA PHE A 88 2.27 -8.00 -4.35
C PHE A 88 2.66 -7.01 -3.26
N ILE A 89 3.86 -6.43 -3.35
CA ILE A 89 4.39 -5.41 -2.44
C ILE A 89 4.24 -4.04 -3.11
#